data_AF-A0A382D099-F1
#
_entry.id   AF-A0A382D099-F1
#
_cell.length_a   1.000
_cell.length_b   1.000
_cell.length_c   1.000
_cell.angle_alpha   90.00
_cell.angle_beta   90.00
_cell.angle_gamma   90.00
#
_symmetry.space_group_name_H-M   'P 1'
#
loop_
_entity.id
_entity.type
_entity.pdbx_description
1 polymer ?
#
loop_
_entity_poly.entity_id
_entity_poly.type
_entity_poly.pdbx_seq_one_letter_code
_entity_poly.pdbx_strand_id
1 'polypeptide(L)'
;MTLIEGGGGTLSEQWPPAQIALTPGKRVLFLTKDLELIRRQLYEGLNLSMVDLGVDDLLDDINTDVMTPAWVCFDHEPAIIAENAYAGLVHEGRRVFEPRALLDGGFEAIVSGHRKGTGSSRETAAQCERWSGVRIVIAASFAPIHERNNINLGQLMGNYEMLERLQKGESISLDEFTSEYDPVTKLIVENGGILPFAKNLGEGGVSLPELDTGPRLMTMVEKMIANKLLGRNGAARYVKPGDAVLSQVDGGYSHEFTTAQVHEFLKQEYGDDYSLPNPSKYAVFEDHLLYATEVPRFGRFTEKIQRLRDMQNMFQRHTGVRDYSAEDGISPGICHQVAREEFIDIGDFIQATDSHTCMGGATNALAYGVGSTEYANLVHNQFAFVQVP
;
A
#
# COMPACT_ATOMS: atom_id res chain seq x y z
N MET A 1 -5.69 -0.91 -22.05
CA MET A 1 -6.49 -2.09 -22.44
C MET A 1 -6.44 -3.02 -21.24
N THR A 2 -7.57 -3.15 -20.56
CA THR A 2 -7.80 -4.01 -19.39
C THR A 2 -7.50 -5.47 -19.74
N LEU A 3 -7.26 -6.30 -18.71
CA LEU A 3 -7.21 -7.78 -18.66
C LEU A 3 -5.81 -8.40 -18.55
N ILE A 4 -5.51 -8.90 -17.34
CA ILE A 4 -4.97 -10.26 -17.21
C ILE A 4 -6.08 -11.10 -16.58
N GLU A 5 -6.98 -11.58 -17.44
CA GLU A 5 -7.85 -12.72 -17.16
C GLU A 5 -7.08 -13.99 -17.54
N GLY A 6 -6.71 -14.77 -16.53
CA GLY A 6 -6.36 -16.18 -16.69
C GLY A 6 -7.48 -17.04 -16.15
N GLY A 7 -8.43 -17.44 -17.01
CA GLY A 7 -9.49 -18.41 -16.70
C GLY A 7 -10.89 -17.86 -16.93
N GLY A 8 -11.59 -18.42 -17.93
CA GLY A 8 -12.86 -17.89 -18.45
C GLY A 8 -13.98 -17.71 -17.42
N GLY A 9 -14.49 -16.49 -17.37
CA GLY A 9 -15.71 -16.08 -16.69
C GLY A 9 -16.02 -14.62 -17.02
N THR A 10 -16.97 -14.42 -17.95
CA THR A 10 -17.78 -13.21 -18.21
C THR A 10 -17.33 -11.87 -17.58
N LEU A 11 -16.90 -10.91 -18.43
CA LEU A 11 -16.89 -9.45 -18.22
C LEU A 11 -16.65 -9.02 -16.76
N SER A 12 -15.39 -8.81 -16.35
CA SER A 12 -15.11 -8.28 -15.02
C SER A 12 -15.84 -6.95 -14.79
N GLU A 13 -16.88 -6.95 -13.95
CA GLU A 13 -17.47 -5.73 -13.45
C GLU A 13 -16.38 -4.89 -12.77
N GLN A 14 -16.45 -3.57 -12.93
CA GLN A 14 -15.52 -2.63 -12.32
C GLN A 14 -15.53 -2.83 -10.79
N TRP A 15 -14.36 -3.10 -10.21
CA TRP A 15 -14.23 -3.23 -8.75
C TRP A 15 -13.98 -1.86 -8.10
N PRO A 16 -14.62 -1.55 -6.96
CA PRO A 16 -15.64 -2.36 -6.28
C PRO A 16 -17.04 -2.21 -6.91
N PRO A 17 -17.89 -3.26 -6.88
CA PRO A 17 -19.28 -3.14 -7.31
C PRO A 17 -20.09 -2.31 -6.30
N ALA A 18 -21.23 -1.76 -6.74
CA ALA A 18 -22.12 -0.98 -5.87
C ALA A 18 -22.73 -1.80 -4.70
N GLN A 19 -22.72 -3.12 -4.85
CA GLN A 19 -23.30 -4.11 -3.95
C GLN A 19 -22.27 -5.23 -3.74
N ILE A 20 -21.82 -5.40 -2.51
CA ILE A 20 -20.77 -6.33 -2.10
C ILE A 20 -21.42 -7.56 -1.50
N ALA A 21 -21.15 -8.72 -2.08
CA ALA A 21 -21.52 -10.03 -1.54
C ALA A 21 -20.32 -10.97 -1.68
N LEU A 22 -20.25 -12.02 -0.86
CA LEU A 22 -19.27 -13.08 -1.07
C LEU A 22 -19.61 -13.82 -2.37
N THR A 23 -18.61 -13.95 -3.25
CA THR A 23 -18.74 -14.65 -4.52
C THR A 23 -19.04 -16.13 -4.25
N PRO A 24 -20.06 -16.73 -4.89
CA PRO A 24 -20.38 -18.15 -4.71
C PRO A 24 -19.16 -19.06 -4.92
N GLY A 25 -18.85 -19.88 -3.91
CA GLY A 25 -17.70 -20.79 -3.93
C GLY A 25 -16.38 -20.19 -3.44
N LYS A 26 -16.30 -18.87 -3.23
CA LYS A 26 -15.19 -18.24 -2.50
C LYS A 26 -15.34 -18.43 -0.99
N ARG A 27 -14.21 -18.33 -0.30
CA ARG A 27 -14.08 -18.66 1.11
C ARG A 27 -13.58 -17.47 1.92
N VAL A 28 -13.75 -17.55 3.23
CA VAL A 28 -13.23 -16.57 4.19
C VAL A 28 -12.12 -17.24 4.99
N LEU A 29 -10.94 -16.63 5.05
CA LEU A 29 -9.83 -17.11 5.86
C LEU A 29 -9.80 -16.40 7.21
N PHE A 30 -9.96 -17.14 8.29
CA PHE A 30 -9.80 -16.64 9.65
C PHE A 30 -8.38 -16.92 10.14
N LEU A 31 -7.66 -15.87 10.51
CA LEU A 31 -6.36 -15.97 11.13
C LEU A 31 -6.55 -16.20 12.63
N THR A 32 -6.71 -17.45 13.04
CA THR A 32 -6.99 -17.85 14.43
C THR A 32 -5.71 -18.04 15.25
N LYS A 33 -5.79 -17.84 16.58
CA LYS A 33 -4.71 -18.17 17.52
C LYS A 33 -4.42 -19.67 17.56
N ASP A 34 -5.44 -20.51 17.35
CA ASP A 34 -5.25 -21.91 17.05
C ASP A 34 -4.79 -22.07 15.59
N LEU A 35 -3.50 -22.31 15.40
CA LEU A 35 -2.88 -22.40 14.08
C LEU A 35 -3.35 -23.64 13.30
N GLU A 36 -3.88 -24.67 13.97
CA GLU A 36 -4.42 -25.84 13.29
C GLU A 36 -5.71 -25.50 12.56
N LEU A 37 -6.55 -24.62 13.11
CA LEU A 37 -7.73 -24.12 12.40
C LEU A 37 -7.35 -23.34 11.14
N ILE A 38 -6.23 -22.59 11.14
CA ILE A 38 -5.69 -21.98 9.92
C ILE A 38 -5.30 -23.06 8.91
N ARG A 39 -4.54 -24.08 9.32
CA ARG A 39 -4.10 -25.16 8.43
C ARG A 39 -5.27 -25.91 7.80
N ARG A 40 -6.29 -26.25 8.57
CA ARG A 40 -7.48 -26.95 8.07
C ARG A 40 -8.27 -26.08 7.09
N GLN A 41 -8.30 -24.76 7.27
CA GLN A 41 -8.85 -23.86 6.24
C GLN A 41 -8.00 -23.92 4.96
N LEU A 42 -6.68 -23.83 5.06
CA LEU A 42 -5.80 -23.81 3.88
C LEU A 42 -5.82 -25.12 3.08
N TYR A 43 -5.81 -26.27 3.76
CA TYR A 43 -5.51 -27.56 3.12
C TYR A 43 -6.64 -28.60 3.16
N GLU A 44 -7.62 -28.44 4.05
CA GLU A 44 -8.70 -29.43 4.23
C GLU A 44 -10.09 -28.90 3.82
N GLY A 45 -10.16 -27.64 3.37
CA GLY A 45 -11.43 -27.03 2.96
C GLY A 45 -12.35 -26.62 4.11
N LEU A 46 -11.84 -26.54 5.36
CA LEU A 46 -12.62 -26.05 6.50
C LEU A 46 -13.12 -24.62 6.24
N ASN A 47 -14.40 -24.37 6.40
CA ASN A 47 -14.97 -23.03 6.36
C ASN A 47 -15.46 -22.66 7.76
N LEU A 48 -14.88 -21.61 8.32
CA LEU A 48 -15.28 -21.07 9.62
C LEU A 48 -16.32 -19.96 9.43
N SER A 49 -17.09 -19.72 10.49
CA SER A 49 -18.10 -18.67 10.55
C SER A 49 -17.75 -17.70 11.67
N MET A 50 -17.96 -16.40 11.43
CA MET A 50 -17.69 -15.37 12.44
C MET A 50 -18.56 -15.57 13.69
N VAL A 51 -19.78 -16.11 13.54
CA VAL A 51 -20.70 -16.37 14.68
C VAL A 51 -20.20 -17.46 15.63
N ASP A 52 -19.25 -18.30 15.20
CA ASP A 52 -18.71 -19.41 15.98
C ASP A 52 -17.39 -19.04 16.68
N LEU A 53 -16.89 -17.81 16.48
CA LEU A 53 -15.60 -17.34 16.97
C LEU A 53 -15.74 -16.00 17.71
N GLY A 54 -14.98 -15.83 18.79
CA GLY A 54 -14.76 -14.54 19.40
C GLY A 54 -13.61 -13.79 18.71
N VAL A 55 -13.59 -12.46 18.82
CA VAL A 55 -12.43 -11.65 18.38
C VAL A 55 -11.14 -12.09 19.09
N ASP A 56 -11.25 -12.51 20.34
CA ASP A 56 -10.12 -13.00 21.13
C ASP A 56 -9.58 -14.36 20.66
N ASP A 57 -10.30 -15.09 19.80
CA ASP A 57 -9.82 -16.32 19.16
C ASP A 57 -8.94 -16.03 17.93
N LEU A 58 -8.90 -14.78 17.47
CA LEU A 58 -8.18 -14.34 16.28
C LEU A 58 -6.79 -13.79 16.62
N LEU A 59 -5.84 -13.96 15.70
CA LEU A 59 -4.50 -13.39 15.79
C LEU A 59 -4.58 -11.87 15.81
N ASP A 60 -3.88 -11.30 16.76
CA ASP A 60 -3.75 -9.86 16.97
C ASP A 60 -2.30 -9.43 16.70
N ASP A 61 -2.09 -8.13 16.48
CA ASP A 61 -0.78 -7.55 16.21
C ASP A 61 0.00 -8.26 15.10
N ILE A 62 -0.72 -8.67 14.06
CA ILE A 62 -0.13 -9.29 12.87
C ILE A 62 0.74 -8.24 12.18
N ASN A 63 2.04 -8.31 12.43
CA ASN A 63 3.00 -7.38 11.87
C ASN A 63 3.36 -7.74 10.43
N THR A 64 3.90 -6.75 9.70
CA THR A 64 4.23 -6.91 8.28
C THR A 64 5.35 -7.94 8.02
N ASP A 65 6.21 -8.27 8.99
CA ASP A 65 7.20 -9.34 8.87
C ASP A 65 6.58 -10.75 8.98
N VAL A 66 5.47 -10.90 9.70
CA VAL A 66 4.68 -12.15 9.71
C VAL A 66 4.05 -12.38 8.33
N MET A 67 3.49 -11.32 7.75
CA MET A 67 2.83 -11.35 6.44
C MET A 67 3.81 -11.53 5.29
N THR A 68 4.89 -10.74 5.26
CA THR A 68 5.94 -10.77 4.23
C THR A 68 7.30 -10.52 4.89
N PRO A 69 8.01 -11.56 5.37
CA PRO A 69 9.34 -11.38 5.95
C PRO A 69 10.30 -10.86 4.89
N ALA A 70 11.40 -10.23 5.32
CA ALA A 70 12.32 -9.51 4.43
C ALA A 70 12.73 -10.26 3.14
N TRP A 71 12.92 -11.58 3.20
CA TRP A 71 13.30 -12.36 2.02
C TRP A 71 12.21 -12.52 0.96
N VAL A 72 10.93 -12.44 1.36
CA VAL A 72 9.79 -12.40 0.43
C VAL A 72 9.79 -11.08 -0.33
N CYS A 73 10.19 -9.99 0.34
CA CYS A 73 10.33 -8.67 -0.27
C CYS A 73 11.56 -8.53 -1.18
N PHE A 74 12.36 -9.59 -1.37
CA PHE A 74 13.37 -9.61 -2.43
C PHE A 74 12.76 -9.84 -3.82
N ASP A 75 11.49 -10.23 -3.87
CA ASP A 75 10.67 -10.18 -5.08
C ASP A 75 9.97 -8.81 -5.19
N HIS A 76 9.71 -8.36 -6.42
CA HIS A 76 9.08 -7.07 -6.69
C HIS A 76 7.72 -7.21 -7.40
N GLU A 77 7.51 -8.31 -8.13
CA GLU A 77 6.23 -8.59 -8.78
C GLU A 77 5.20 -9.00 -7.72
N PRO A 78 4.07 -8.28 -7.59
CA PRO A 78 3.07 -8.60 -6.57
C PRO A 78 2.54 -10.04 -6.64
N ALA A 79 2.45 -10.60 -7.85
CA ALA A 79 2.05 -11.99 -8.07
C ALA A 79 3.04 -13.00 -7.46
N ILE A 80 4.35 -12.73 -7.52
CA ILE A 80 5.39 -13.59 -6.94
C ILE A 80 5.45 -13.41 -5.42
N ILE A 81 5.28 -12.18 -4.94
CA ILE A 81 5.17 -11.89 -3.50
C ILE A 81 4.00 -12.66 -2.87
N ALA A 82 2.85 -12.71 -3.55
CA ALA A 82 1.66 -13.43 -3.11
C ALA A 82 1.89 -14.94 -2.91
N GLU A 83 2.79 -15.57 -3.66
CA GLU A 83 3.15 -16.97 -3.47
C GLU A 83 3.72 -17.26 -2.07
N ASN A 84 4.23 -16.25 -1.38
CA ASN A 84 4.80 -16.39 -0.05
C ASN A 84 4.09 -15.53 1.01
N ALA A 85 2.79 -15.26 0.81
CA ALA A 85 1.96 -14.65 1.83
C ALA A 85 2.03 -15.43 3.16
N TYR A 86 2.14 -14.69 4.27
CA TYR A 86 2.24 -15.19 5.63
C TYR A 86 3.41 -16.14 5.91
N ALA A 87 4.50 -16.02 5.14
CA ALA A 87 5.67 -16.88 5.30
C ALA A 87 6.40 -16.71 6.65
N GLY A 88 6.15 -15.61 7.37
CA GLY A 88 6.69 -15.39 8.71
C GLY A 88 5.90 -16.09 9.82
N LEU A 89 4.69 -16.61 9.54
CA LEU A 89 3.91 -17.37 10.50
C LEU A 89 4.40 -18.82 10.57
N VAL A 90 5.21 -19.11 11.60
CA VAL A 90 5.89 -20.41 11.78
C VAL A 90 5.41 -21.09 13.06
N HIS A 91 5.10 -22.38 12.95
CA HIS A 91 4.75 -23.26 14.06
C HIS A 91 5.62 -24.52 14.02
N GLU A 92 6.25 -24.88 15.13
CA GLU A 92 7.14 -26.05 15.24
C GLU A 92 8.21 -26.14 14.14
N GLY A 93 8.77 -24.99 13.75
CA GLY A 93 9.82 -24.89 12.73
C GLY A 93 9.32 -25.03 11.29
N ARG A 94 8.01 -25.07 11.05
CA ARG A 94 7.40 -25.10 9.71
C ARG A 94 6.48 -23.92 9.49
N ARG A 95 6.34 -23.48 8.24
CA ARG A 95 5.39 -22.42 7.89
C ARG A 95 3.97 -22.95 8.08
N VAL A 96 3.09 -22.12 8.63
CA VAL A 96 1.65 -22.40 8.64
C VAL A 96 1.10 -22.30 7.21
N PHE A 97 1.54 -21.26 6.49
CA PHE A 97 1.27 -21.04 5.08
C PHE A 97 2.43 -21.54 4.24
N GLU A 98 2.29 -22.70 3.61
CA GLU A 98 3.22 -23.19 2.60
C GLU A 98 3.18 -22.28 1.35
N PRO A 99 4.16 -22.36 0.44
CA PRO A 99 4.12 -21.60 -0.80
C PRO A 99 2.78 -21.78 -1.52
N ARG A 100 2.20 -20.67 -1.97
CA ARG A 100 0.92 -20.53 -2.66
C ARG A 100 -0.33 -20.92 -1.84
N ALA A 101 -0.20 -21.23 -0.55
CA ALA A 101 -1.35 -21.69 0.24
C ALA A 101 -2.51 -20.68 0.30
N LEU A 102 -2.21 -19.37 0.39
CA LEU A 102 -3.25 -18.33 0.34
C LEU A 102 -3.81 -18.16 -1.09
N LEU A 103 -2.91 -18.06 -2.07
CA LEU A 103 -3.21 -17.86 -3.49
C LEU A 103 -4.12 -18.97 -4.07
N ASP A 104 -3.84 -20.23 -3.73
CA ASP A 104 -4.57 -21.40 -4.23
C ASP A 104 -5.80 -21.73 -3.35
N GLY A 105 -5.94 -21.08 -2.19
CA GLY A 105 -6.96 -21.39 -1.18
C GLY A 105 -8.37 -20.92 -1.53
N GLY A 106 -8.53 -20.09 -2.56
CA GLY A 106 -9.83 -19.59 -3.04
C GLY A 106 -10.51 -18.61 -2.07
N PHE A 107 -9.72 -17.90 -1.27
CA PHE A 107 -10.23 -16.92 -0.30
C PHE A 107 -10.50 -15.57 -0.96
N GLU A 108 -11.60 -14.94 -0.59
CA GLU A 108 -11.99 -13.59 -1.02
C GLU A 108 -11.98 -12.59 0.13
N ALA A 109 -12.13 -13.07 1.37
CA ALA A 109 -11.99 -12.27 2.57
C ALA A 109 -11.00 -12.88 3.55
N ILE A 110 -10.34 -12.03 4.33
CA ILE A 110 -9.44 -12.44 5.41
C ILE A 110 -9.80 -11.72 6.71
N VAL A 111 -9.72 -12.44 7.83
CA VAL A 111 -10.19 -11.98 9.14
C VAL A 111 -9.05 -12.03 10.14
N SER A 112 -8.86 -10.95 10.89
CA SER A 112 -7.86 -10.76 11.94
C SER A 112 -8.52 -10.24 13.21
N GLY A 113 -7.81 -10.26 14.34
CA GLY A 113 -8.31 -9.80 15.64
C GLY A 113 -8.28 -8.29 15.81
N HIS A 114 -7.83 -7.81 16.98
CA HIS A 114 -7.99 -6.41 17.38
C HIS A 114 -7.22 -5.41 16.50
N ARG A 115 -6.03 -5.76 16.01
CA ARG A 115 -5.18 -4.89 15.20
C ARG A 115 -4.40 -5.65 14.14
N LYS A 116 -4.43 -5.15 12.90
CA LYS A 116 -3.72 -5.74 11.74
C LYS A 116 -2.69 -4.77 11.13
N GLY A 117 -1.56 -5.31 10.70
CA GLY A 117 -0.61 -4.64 9.82
C GLY A 117 0.40 -3.73 10.53
N THR A 118 0.80 -4.06 11.75
CA THR A 118 1.78 -3.26 12.51
C THR A 118 3.20 -3.37 11.93
N GLY A 119 4.05 -2.39 12.20
CA GLY A 119 5.47 -2.43 11.81
C GLY A 119 5.78 -1.58 10.58
N SER A 120 6.59 -2.14 9.66
CA SER A 120 7.17 -1.40 8.53
C SER A 120 6.11 -0.98 7.50
N SER A 121 6.38 0.09 6.74
CA SER A 121 5.52 0.64 5.68
C SER A 121 5.36 -0.25 4.44
N ARG A 122 5.98 -1.44 4.43
CA ARG A 122 5.98 -2.38 3.31
C ARG A 122 4.57 -2.69 2.82
N GLU A 123 4.25 -2.15 1.65
CA GLU A 123 2.98 -2.41 0.97
C GLU A 123 2.83 -3.88 0.56
N THR A 124 3.96 -4.61 0.44
CA THR A 124 3.99 -6.06 0.16
C THR A 124 3.08 -6.87 1.07
N ALA A 125 2.88 -6.43 2.32
CA ALA A 125 1.99 -7.08 3.27
C ALA A 125 0.51 -7.02 2.83
N ALA A 126 0.04 -5.90 2.27
CA ALA A 126 -1.30 -5.80 1.70
C ALA A 126 -1.36 -6.41 0.29
N GLN A 127 -0.30 -6.22 -0.52
CA GLN A 127 -0.20 -6.79 -1.86
C GLN A 127 -0.31 -8.32 -1.85
N CYS A 128 0.34 -9.01 -0.92
CA CYS A 128 0.33 -10.47 -0.90
C CYS A 128 -1.09 -11.03 -0.70
N GLU A 129 -1.95 -10.32 0.03
CA GLU A 129 -3.36 -10.66 0.18
C GLU A 129 -4.14 -10.35 -1.09
N ARG A 130 -4.02 -9.12 -1.60
CA ARG A 130 -4.73 -8.67 -2.81
C ARG A 130 -4.46 -9.58 -4.01
N TRP A 131 -3.18 -9.87 -4.27
CA TRP A 131 -2.78 -10.74 -5.39
C TRP A 131 -3.04 -12.23 -5.11
N SER A 132 -3.35 -12.61 -3.87
CA SER A 132 -3.91 -13.94 -3.56
C SER A 132 -5.43 -14.04 -3.78
N GLY A 133 -6.08 -12.94 -4.20
CA GLY A 133 -7.52 -12.89 -4.45
C GLY A 133 -8.35 -12.34 -3.30
N VAL A 134 -7.72 -11.89 -2.21
CA VAL A 134 -8.42 -11.25 -1.08
C VAL A 134 -8.84 -9.83 -1.47
N ARG A 135 -10.13 -9.57 -1.43
CA ARG A 135 -10.75 -8.29 -1.76
C ARG A 135 -11.30 -7.56 -0.54
N ILE A 136 -11.61 -8.30 0.53
CA ILE A 136 -12.20 -7.78 1.77
C ILE A 136 -11.29 -8.14 2.95
N VAL A 137 -10.94 -7.17 3.77
CA VAL A 137 -10.11 -7.35 4.96
C VAL A 137 -10.91 -6.96 6.20
N ILE A 138 -11.01 -7.88 7.16
CA ILE A 138 -11.81 -7.71 8.38
C ILE A 138 -10.89 -7.72 9.59
N ALA A 139 -10.99 -6.69 10.43
CA ALA A 139 -10.30 -6.59 11.72
C ALA A 139 -11.05 -5.57 12.61
N ALA A 140 -10.71 -5.49 13.90
CA ALA A 140 -11.28 -4.43 14.76
C ALA A 140 -10.62 -3.06 14.47
N SER A 141 -9.34 -3.06 14.08
CA SER A 141 -8.60 -1.88 13.69
C SER A 141 -7.41 -2.23 12.78
N PHE A 142 -6.90 -1.22 12.07
CA PHE A 142 -5.77 -1.32 11.17
C PHE A 142 -4.67 -0.33 11.58
N ALA A 143 -3.40 -0.72 11.43
CA ALA A 143 -2.32 0.24 11.59
C ALA A 143 -2.40 1.29 10.45
N PRO A 144 -2.18 2.60 10.71
CA PRO A 144 -2.50 3.66 9.73
C PRO A 144 -1.86 3.49 8.35
N ILE A 145 -0.59 3.08 8.27
CA ILE A 145 0.08 2.86 6.98
C ILE A 145 -0.47 1.62 6.27
N HIS A 146 -0.79 0.56 7.03
CA HIS A 146 -1.38 -0.65 6.45
C HIS A 146 -2.81 -0.39 5.93
N GLU A 147 -3.62 0.36 6.68
CA GLU A 147 -4.92 0.84 6.25
C GLU A 147 -4.83 1.61 4.93
N ARG A 148 -3.92 2.58 4.88
CA ARG A 148 -3.63 3.39 3.70
C ARG A 148 -3.21 2.53 2.50
N ASN A 149 -2.36 1.53 2.72
CA ASN A 149 -1.96 0.58 1.68
C ASN A 149 -3.15 -0.23 1.15
N ASN A 150 -4.06 -0.70 2.00
CA ASN A 150 -5.28 -1.40 1.56
C ASN A 150 -6.17 -0.48 0.71
N ILE A 151 -6.37 0.78 1.14
CA ILE A 151 -7.11 1.81 0.39
C ILE A 151 -6.48 2.07 -0.97
N ASN A 152 -5.16 2.28 -1.02
CA ASN A 152 -4.42 2.53 -2.25
C ASN A 152 -4.55 1.36 -3.24
N LEU A 153 -4.60 0.15 -2.70
CA LEU A 153 -4.81 -1.08 -3.44
C LEU A 153 -6.30 -1.40 -3.70
N GLY A 154 -7.24 -0.55 -3.28
CA GLY A 154 -8.67 -0.76 -3.51
C GLY A 154 -9.25 -2.00 -2.82
N GLN A 155 -8.63 -2.49 -1.75
CA GLN A 155 -9.24 -3.52 -0.90
C GLN A 155 -10.29 -2.85 0.01
N LEU A 156 -11.42 -3.51 0.20
CA LEU A 156 -12.46 -3.05 1.13
C LEU A 156 -12.11 -3.49 2.54
N MET A 157 -12.24 -2.58 3.50
CA MET A 157 -12.06 -2.88 4.91
C MET A 157 -13.42 -2.84 5.60
N GLY A 158 -13.73 -3.89 6.36
CA GLY A 158 -15.02 -4.04 7.03
C GLY A 158 -14.89 -4.53 8.46
N ASN A 159 -16.01 -4.53 9.17
CA ASN A 159 -16.10 -5.02 10.54
C ASN A 159 -16.69 -6.44 10.62
N TYR A 160 -16.70 -7.03 11.81
CA TYR A 160 -17.20 -8.39 12.02
C TYR A 160 -18.70 -8.53 11.75
N GLU A 161 -19.50 -7.48 12.00
CA GLU A 161 -20.95 -7.50 11.74
C GLU A 161 -21.25 -7.56 10.23
N MET A 162 -20.52 -6.78 9.44
CA MET A 162 -20.56 -6.87 7.98
C MET A 162 -20.19 -8.27 7.52
N LEU A 163 -19.14 -8.86 8.08
CA LEU A 163 -18.74 -10.23 7.74
C LEU A 163 -19.83 -11.26 8.05
N GLU A 164 -20.48 -11.18 9.22
CA GLU A 164 -21.58 -12.08 9.56
C GLU A 164 -22.74 -12.00 8.55
N ARG A 165 -23.09 -10.78 8.13
CA ARG A 165 -24.15 -10.52 7.14
C ARG A 165 -23.75 -11.09 5.77
N LEU A 166 -22.53 -10.82 5.32
CA LEU A 166 -21.97 -11.40 4.10
C LEU A 166 -21.98 -12.93 4.12
N GLN A 167 -21.58 -13.56 5.23
CA GLN A 167 -21.61 -15.02 5.40
C GLN A 167 -23.03 -15.61 5.42
N LYS A 168 -24.05 -14.82 5.80
CA LYS A 168 -25.47 -15.17 5.69
C LYS A 168 -26.03 -14.99 4.26
N GLY A 169 -25.20 -14.55 3.31
CA GLY A 169 -25.57 -14.34 1.91
C GLY A 169 -26.19 -12.98 1.64
N GLU A 170 -26.07 -12.02 2.57
CA GLU A 170 -26.52 -10.65 2.35
C GLU A 170 -25.59 -9.92 1.38
N SER A 171 -26.17 -9.03 0.59
CA SER A 171 -25.44 -8.04 -0.20
C SER A 171 -25.43 -6.71 0.55
N ILE A 172 -24.24 -6.17 0.79
CA ILE A 172 -24.03 -4.92 1.53
C ILE A 172 -23.68 -3.81 0.54
N SER A 173 -24.25 -2.62 0.72
CA SER A 173 -23.92 -1.48 -0.15
C SER A 173 -22.46 -1.04 -0.01
N LEU A 174 -21.83 -0.62 -1.11
CA LEU A 174 -20.47 -0.05 -1.07
C LEU A 174 -20.37 1.19 -0.17
N ASP A 175 -21.44 1.97 -0.09
CA ASP A 175 -21.52 3.13 0.81
C ASP A 175 -21.31 2.72 2.26
N GLU A 176 -21.81 1.55 2.68
CA GLU A 176 -21.63 1.06 4.06
C GLU A 176 -20.16 0.76 4.39
N PHE A 177 -19.36 0.32 3.41
CA PHE A 177 -17.91 0.13 3.59
C PHE A 177 -17.13 1.44 3.62
N THR A 178 -17.70 2.52 3.09
CA THR A 178 -16.96 3.76 2.83
C THR A 178 -17.51 4.98 3.56
N SER A 179 -18.63 4.86 4.27
CA SER A 179 -19.34 5.97 4.92
C SER A 179 -18.54 6.64 6.04
N GLU A 180 -17.65 5.89 6.70
CA GLU A 180 -16.78 6.39 7.77
C GLU A 180 -15.55 7.13 7.23
N TYR A 181 -15.23 6.97 5.94
CA TYR A 181 -14.11 7.67 5.33
C TYR A 181 -14.45 9.11 5.01
N ASP A 182 -13.42 9.95 5.04
CA ASP A 182 -13.53 11.27 4.49
C ASP A 182 -13.88 11.23 2.98
N PRO A 183 -14.43 12.32 2.41
CA PRO A 183 -14.93 12.29 1.05
C PRO A 183 -13.88 11.97 -0.03
N VAL A 184 -12.59 12.25 0.20
CA VAL A 184 -11.52 11.94 -0.77
C VAL A 184 -11.13 10.47 -0.67
N THR A 185 -10.94 9.95 0.54
CA THR A 185 -10.65 8.54 0.79
C THR A 185 -11.78 7.66 0.27
N LYS A 186 -13.04 8.06 0.50
CA LYS A 186 -14.21 7.40 -0.10
C LYS A 186 -14.09 7.30 -1.62
N LEU A 187 -13.82 8.42 -2.30
CA LEU A 187 -13.65 8.42 -3.76
C LEU A 187 -12.50 7.52 -4.22
N ILE A 188 -11.39 7.46 -3.48
CA ILE A 188 -10.26 6.58 -3.81
C ILE A 188 -10.71 5.10 -3.77
N VAL A 189 -11.39 4.69 -2.70
CA VAL A 189 -11.87 3.31 -2.55
C VAL A 189 -12.93 2.98 -3.60
N GLU A 190 -13.91 3.86 -3.82
CA GLU A 190 -15.00 3.66 -4.79
C GLU A 190 -14.51 3.59 -6.24
N ASN A 191 -13.34 4.16 -6.55
CA ASN A 191 -12.71 4.02 -7.86
C ASN A 191 -11.83 2.77 -7.99
N GLY A 192 -11.65 1.97 -6.93
CA GLY A 192 -10.84 0.75 -6.96
C GLY A 192 -9.37 0.97 -6.57
N GLY A 193 -9.06 2.07 -5.89
CA GLY A 193 -7.72 2.41 -5.41
C GLY A 193 -7.19 3.71 -6.01
N ILE A 194 -6.00 4.11 -5.56
CA ILE A 194 -5.46 5.45 -5.82
C ILE A 194 -5.11 5.69 -7.30
N LEU A 195 -4.58 4.68 -7.99
CA LEU A 195 -4.22 4.80 -9.41
C LEU A 195 -5.47 4.90 -10.33
N PRO A 196 -6.48 4.01 -10.21
CA PRO A 196 -7.76 4.20 -10.89
C PRO A 196 -8.44 5.53 -10.59
N PHE A 197 -8.42 5.97 -9.32
CA PHE A 197 -8.94 7.28 -8.92
C PHE A 197 -8.22 8.43 -9.62
N ALA A 198 -6.88 8.42 -9.63
CA ALA A 198 -6.08 9.47 -10.25
C ALA A 198 -6.32 9.57 -11.76
N LYS A 199 -6.47 8.42 -12.43
CA LYS A 199 -6.84 8.36 -13.83
C LYS A 199 -8.22 8.99 -14.09
N ASN A 200 -9.24 8.57 -13.32
CA ASN A 200 -10.59 9.08 -13.49
C ASN A 200 -10.70 10.58 -13.15
N LEU A 201 -9.92 11.05 -12.17
CA LEU A 201 -9.78 12.47 -11.85
C LEU A 201 -9.15 13.25 -13.02
N GLY A 202 -8.08 12.73 -13.62
CA GLY A 202 -7.42 13.35 -14.77
C GLY A 202 -8.29 13.40 -16.03
N GLU A 203 -9.18 12.42 -16.20
CA GLU A 203 -10.17 12.34 -17.28
C GLU A 203 -11.44 13.18 -16.99
N GLY A 204 -11.55 13.77 -15.79
CA GLY A 204 -12.68 14.60 -15.37
C GLY A 204 -13.94 13.81 -14.98
N GLY A 205 -13.83 12.50 -14.78
CA GLY A 205 -14.95 11.65 -14.35
C GLY A 205 -15.18 11.63 -12.83
N VAL A 206 -14.28 12.23 -12.04
CA VAL A 206 -14.47 12.49 -10.60
C VAL A 206 -14.31 13.97 -10.31
N SER A 207 -15.19 14.51 -9.46
CA SER A 207 -15.06 15.86 -8.90
C SER A 207 -14.66 15.77 -7.45
N LEU A 208 -13.66 16.56 -7.06
CA LEU A 208 -13.24 16.66 -5.67
C LEU A 208 -14.29 17.43 -4.84
N PRO A 209 -14.50 17.05 -3.57
CA PRO A 209 -15.34 17.80 -2.66
C PRO A 209 -14.83 19.24 -2.49
N GLU A 210 -15.76 20.20 -2.34
CA GLU A 210 -15.36 21.57 -2.00
C GLU A 210 -14.85 21.66 -0.56
N LEU A 211 -13.72 22.36 -0.38
CA LEU A 211 -13.18 22.67 0.92
C LEU A 211 -13.83 23.94 1.49
N ASP A 212 -14.70 23.77 2.50
CA ASP A 212 -15.44 24.85 3.17
C ASP A 212 -14.76 25.38 4.45
N THR A 213 -13.48 25.07 4.64
CA THR A 213 -12.75 25.59 5.80
C THR A 213 -12.46 27.09 5.62
N GLY A 214 -13.19 27.91 6.40
CA GLY A 214 -13.08 29.36 6.41
C GLY A 214 -11.83 29.89 7.14
N PRO A 215 -11.64 31.23 7.15
CA PRO A 215 -10.49 31.88 7.77
C PRO A 215 -10.26 31.48 9.23
N ARG A 216 -9.06 30.94 9.50
CA ARG A 216 -8.63 30.55 10.84
C ARG A 216 -7.12 30.63 11.01
N LEU A 217 -6.68 30.60 12.27
CA LEU A 217 -5.28 30.34 12.59
C LEU A 217 -4.94 28.89 12.20
N MET A 218 -3.74 28.72 11.68
CA MET A 218 -3.22 27.44 11.22
C MET A 218 -1.83 27.20 11.82
N THR A 219 -1.60 25.97 12.24
CA THR A 219 -0.30 25.38 12.55
C THR A 219 0.61 25.42 11.32
N MET A 220 1.88 25.09 11.53
CA MET A 220 2.84 25.01 10.43
C MET A 220 2.44 23.97 9.38
N VAL A 221 1.97 22.79 9.81
CA VAL A 221 1.53 21.71 8.91
C VAL A 221 0.28 22.12 8.12
N GLU A 222 -0.73 22.68 8.79
CA GLU A 222 -1.93 23.20 8.12
C GLU A 222 -1.54 24.26 7.07
N LYS A 223 -0.59 25.17 7.37
CA LYS A 223 -0.11 26.16 6.39
C LYS A 223 0.62 25.54 5.20
N MET A 224 1.45 24.52 5.41
CA MET A 224 2.15 23.82 4.33
C MET A 224 1.14 23.15 3.38
N ILE A 225 0.19 22.39 3.94
CA ILE A 225 -0.87 21.73 3.17
C ILE A 225 -1.75 22.78 2.47
N ALA A 226 -2.18 23.80 3.21
CA ALA A 226 -2.97 24.91 2.70
C ALA A 226 -2.21 25.82 1.73
N ASN A 227 -0.92 25.62 1.46
CA ASN A 227 -0.20 26.28 0.36
C ASN A 227 -0.12 25.38 -0.89
N LYS A 228 -0.34 24.07 -0.73
CA LYS A 228 -0.09 23.06 -1.76
C LYS A 228 -1.34 22.37 -2.31
N LEU A 229 -2.56 22.73 -1.91
CA LEU A 229 -3.75 22.07 -2.48
C LEU A 229 -3.85 22.25 -4.00
N LEU A 230 -4.42 21.28 -4.70
CA LEU A 230 -4.65 21.37 -6.14
C LEU A 230 -5.79 22.35 -6.51
N GLY A 231 -5.81 22.84 -7.75
CA GLY A 231 -6.97 23.55 -8.34
C GLY A 231 -7.16 25.03 -7.96
N ARG A 232 -6.08 25.78 -7.75
CA ARG A 232 -6.14 26.98 -6.88
C ARG A 232 -6.32 28.36 -7.47
N ASN A 233 -5.98 28.62 -8.73
CA ASN A 233 -6.04 29.98 -9.32
C ASN A 233 -5.54 31.13 -8.38
N GLY A 234 -4.64 30.85 -7.43
CA GLY A 234 -4.10 31.83 -6.46
C GLY A 234 -4.96 32.20 -5.24
N ALA A 235 -6.11 31.58 -4.97
CA ALA A 235 -6.97 31.96 -3.83
C ALA A 235 -6.44 31.48 -2.46
N ALA A 236 -6.53 32.34 -1.44
CA ALA A 236 -6.21 31.97 -0.05
C ALA A 236 -7.19 30.90 0.46
N ARG A 237 -6.66 29.84 1.08
CA ARG A 237 -7.44 28.76 1.66
C ARG A 237 -6.93 28.43 3.04
N TYR A 238 -7.81 27.86 3.84
CA TYR A 238 -7.55 27.42 5.19
C TYR A 238 -7.89 25.95 5.25
N VAL A 239 -7.16 25.21 6.06
CA VAL A 239 -7.47 23.82 6.38
C VAL A 239 -7.57 23.69 7.89
N LYS A 240 -8.20 22.60 8.35
CA LYS A 240 -8.26 22.17 9.74
C LYS A 240 -8.00 20.66 9.84
N PRO A 241 -7.65 20.13 11.03
CA PRO A 241 -7.52 18.70 11.21
C PRO A 241 -8.80 17.97 10.78
N GLY A 242 -8.64 16.85 10.09
CA GLY A 242 -9.72 16.06 9.51
C GLY A 242 -10.17 16.50 8.11
N ASP A 243 -9.76 17.67 7.61
CA ASP A 243 -10.02 18.03 6.22
C ASP A 243 -9.29 17.06 5.28
N ALA A 244 -10.01 16.57 4.28
CA ALA A 244 -9.45 15.68 3.28
C ALA A 244 -9.22 16.41 1.97
N VAL A 245 -7.98 16.34 1.48
CA VAL A 245 -7.53 17.17 0.37
C VAL A 245 -6.54 16.43 -0.51
N LEU A 246 -6.42 16.89 -1.76
CA LEU A 246 -5.27 16.57 -2.60
C LEU A 246 -4.26 17.71 -2.53
N SER A 247 -3.01 17.36 -2.25
CA SER A 247 -1.92 18.29 -2.07
C SER A 247 -0.76 17.93 -2.99
N GLN A 248 -0.18 18.95 -3.63
CA GLN A 248 1.02 18.81 -4.43
C GLN A 248 2.20 18.44 -3.54
N VAL A 249 2.99 17.48 -3.99
CA VAL A 249 4.26 17.09 -3.36
C VAL A 249 5.42 17.85 -3.99
N ASP A 250 6.40 18.25 -3.19
CA ASP A 250 7.59 18.97 -3.67
C ASP A 250 8.72 18.02 -4.05
N GLY A 251 8.71 16.81 -3.50
CA GLY A 251 9.66 15.78 -3.81
C GLY A 251 9.41 14.49 -3.05
N GLY A 252 10.35 13.58 -3.19
CA GLY A 252 10.24 12.26 -2.59
C GLY A 252 11.40 11.37 -2.98
N TYR A 253 11.47 10.19 -2.39
CA TYR A 253 12.49 9.22 -2.76
C TYR A 253 12.04 7.79 -2.52
N SER A 254 12.67 6.89 -3.24
CA SER A 254 12.57 5.45 -3.01
C SER A 254 13.96 4.87 -2.83
N HIS A 255 14.03 3.59 -2.53
CA HIS A 255 15.27 2.87 -2.29
C HIS A 255 15.18 1.50 -2.94
N GLU A 256 16.30 0.79 -3.10
CA GLU A 256 16.41 -0.38 -3.98
C GLU A 256 15.47 -1.52 -3.60
N PHE A 257 15.06 -1.55 -2.33
CA PHE A 257 14.10 -2.50 -1.80
C PHE A 257 12.67 -2.31 -2.34
N THR A 258 12.29 -1.08 -2.71
CA THR A 258 10.91 -0.70 -3.04
C THR A 258 10.77 -0.05 -4.42
N THR A 259 11.84 0.51 -5.00
CA THR A 259 11.87 1.12 -6.33
C THR A 259 11.41 0.15 -7.41
N ALA A 260 11.79 -1.13 -7.32
CA ALA A 260 11.38 -2.15 -8.27
C ALA A 260 9.84 -2.34 -8.30
N GLN A 261 9.17 -2.25 -7.15
CA GLN A 261 7.71 -2.32 -7.07
C GLN A 261 7.05 -1.06 -7.65
N VAL A 262 7.62 0.12 -7.37
CA VAL A 262 7.15 1.39 -7.96
C VAL A 262 7.23 1.33 -9.48
N HIS A 263 8.36 0.87 -10.02
CA HIS A 263 8.54 0.70 -11.46
C HIS A 263 7.48 -0.23 -12.07
N GLU A 264 7.22 -1.36 -11.42
CA GLU A 264 6.24 -2.34 -11.89
C GLU A 264 4.81 -1.79 -11.87
N PHE A 265 4.40 -1.06 -10.82
CA PHE A 265 3.08 -0.42 -10.80
C PHE A 265 2.91 0.65 -11.87
N LEU A 266 3.94 1.46 -12.13
CA LEU A 266 3.89 2.47 -13.19
C LEU A 266 3.75 1.83 -14.57
N LYS A 267 4.47 0.73 -14.83
CA LYS A 267 4.34 -0.03 -16.08
C LYS A 267 2.96 -0.65 -16.24
N GLN A 268 2.43 -1.27 -15.17
CA GLN A 268 1.11 -1.89 -15.21
C GLN A 268 0.01 -0.87 -15.49
N GLU A 269 0.10 0.33 -14.92
CA GLU A 269 -0.94 1.36 -15.06
C GLU A 269 -0.80 2.19 -16.35
N TYR A 270 0.43 2.62 -16.67
CA TYR A 270 0.70 3.61 -17.73
C TYR A 270 1.45 3.05 -18.94
N GLY A 271 1.84 1.78 -18.91
CA GLY A 271 2.60 1.10 -19.95
C GLY A 271 4.12 1.24 -19.79
N ASP A 272 4.86 0.49 -20.60
CA ASP A 272 6.33 0.41 -20.52
C ASP A 272 7.06 1.74 -20.83
N ASP A 273 6.41 2.64 -21.56
CA ASP A 273 6.96 3.93 -21.99
C ASP A 273 6.49 5.10 -21.11
N TYR A 274 6.11 4.84 -19.85
CA TYR A 274 5.68 5.89 -18.93
C TYR A 274 6.78 6.93 -18.71
N SER A 275 6.40 8.13 -18.26
CA SER A 275 7.37 9.18 -17.92
C SER A 275 6.96 9.93 -16.67
N LEU A 276 7.91 10.56 -16.00
CA LEU A 276 7.65 11.36 -14.80
C LEU A 276 7.67 12.86 -15.18
N PRO A 277 6.67 13.66 -14.79
CA PRO A 277 6.63 15.09 -15.14
C PRO A 277 7.77 15.93 -14.56
N ASN A 278 8.28 15.59 -13.37
CA ASN A 278 9.32 16.35 -12.67
C ASN A 278 10.35 15.40 -12.02
N PRO A 279 11.12 14.64 -12.81
CA PRO A 279 11.96 13.57 -12.27
C PRO A 279 13.05 14.11 -11.34
N SER A 280 13.52 15.34 -11.58
CA SER A 280 14.50 16.00 -10.72
C SER A 280 13.96 16.36 -9.33
N LYS A 281 12.69 16.13 -9.00
CA LYS A 281 12.15 16.27 -7.63
C LYS A 281 12.26 14.98 -6.83
N TYR A 282 12.52 13.86 -7.50
CA TYR A 282 12.54 12.54 -6.92
C TYR A 282 13.94 11.94 -6.95
N ALA A 283 14.17 10.93 -6.11
CA ALA A 283 15.46 10.25 -6.02
C ALA A 283 15.31 8.76 -5.77
N VAL A 284 16.35 8.00 -6.13
CA VAL A 284 16.53 6.62 -5.71
C VAL A 284 17.80 6.48 -4.89
N PHE A 285 17.80 5.56 -3.94
CA PHE A 285 18.92 5.29 -3.01
C PHE A 285 19.27 3.82 -3.00
N GLU A 286 20.57 3.50 -2.90
CA GLU A 286 21.04 2.15 -2.58
C GLU A 286 21.69 2.15 -1.19
N ASP A 287 20.92 1.83 -0.16
CA ASP A 287 21.36 1.85 1.24
C ASP A 287 20.82 0.68 2.09
N HIS A 288 19.79 -0.04 1.62
CA HIS A 288 19.11 -1.08 2.38
C HIS A 288 19.69 -2.49 2.19
N LEU A 289 20.15 -2.78 0.97
CA LEU A 289 20.56 -4.10 0.51
C LEU A 289 22.06 -4.20 0.25
N LEU A 290 22.83 -3.10 0.38
CA LEU A 290 24.24 -3.02 0.03
C LEU A 290 25.06 -4.21 0.57
N TYR A 291 24.94 -4.49 1.86
CA TYR A 291 25.64 -5.59 2.54
C TYR A 291 24.79 -6.86 2.70
N ALA A 292 23.57 -6.89 2.16
CA ALA A 292 22.66 -8.03 2.36
C ALA A 292 23.25 -9.35 1.80
N THR A 293 24.00 -9.27 0.71
CA THR A 293 24.66 -10.43 0.08
C THR A 293 25.82 -11.00 0.89
N GLU A 294 26.36 -10.23 1.85
CA GLU A 294 27.42 -10.68 2.77
C GLU A 294 26.84 -11.42 4.00
N VAL A 295 25.53 -11.31 4.24
CA VAL A 295 24.88 -11.98 5.36
C VAL A 295 24.59 -13.44 4.99
N PRO A 296 25.17 -14.45 5.68
CA PRO A 296 25.06 -15.85 5.27
C PRO A 296 23.62 -16.35 5.09
N ARG A 297 22.69 -15.87 5.91
CA ARG A 297 21.25 -16.25 5.84
C ARG A 297 20.57 -15.81 4.53
N PHE A 298 21.12 -14.81 3.84
CA PHE A 298 20.60 -14.26 2.60
C PHE A 298 21.34 -14.75 1.35
N GLY A 299 22.39 -15.56 1.49
CA GLY A 299 23.21 -16.02 0.35
C GLY A 299 22.42 -16.77 -0.74
N ARG A 300 21.31 -17.43 -0.38
CA ARG A 300 20.40 -18.08 -1.37
C ARG A 300 19.52 -17.10 -2.16
N PHE A 301 19.50 -15.83 -1.78
CA PHE A 301 18.69 -14.77 -2.41
C PHE A 301 19.55 -13.73 -3.14
N THR A 302 20.85 -13.96 -3.29
CA THR A 302 21.78 -13.02 -3.93
C THR A 302 21.32 -12.59 -5.32
N GLU A 303 20.79 -13.52 -6.14
CA GLU A 303 20.26 -13.18 -7.47
C GLU A 303 19.02 -12.27 -7.39
N LYS A 304 18.12 -12.50 -6.43
CA LYS A 304 16.93 -11.65 -6.22
C LYS A 304 17.33 -10.25 -5.74
N ILE A 305 18.27 -10.18 -4.79
CA ILE A 305 18.81 -8.92 -4.28
C ILE A 305 19.49 -8.14 -5.42
N GLN A 306 20.30 -8.79 -6.25
CA GLN A 306 20.92 -8.16 -7.40
C GLN A 306 19.87 -7.68 -8.42
N ARG A 307 18.81 -8.48 -8.65
CA ARG A 307 17.70 -8.08 -9.52
C ARG A 307 17.02 -6.79 -9.06
N LEU A 308 16.83 -6.60 -7.75
CA LEU A 308 16.26 -5.35 -7.22
C LEU A 308 17.16 -4.14 -7.50
N ARG A 309 18.49 -4.28 -7.33
CA ARG A 309 19.47 -3.23 -7.68
C ARG A 309 19.45 -2.92 -9.17
N ASP A 310 19.43 -3.94 -10.02
CA ASP A 310 19.37 -3.78 -11.47
C ASP A 310 18.09 -3.04 -11.90
N MET A 311 16.97 -3.33 -11.22
CA MET A 311 15.69 -2.66 -11.48
C MET A 311 15.66 -1.22 -11.01
N GLN A 312 16.29 -0.89 -9.88
CA GLN A 312 16.47 0.51 -9.49
C GLN A 312 17.28 1.27 -10.54
N ASN A 313 18.40 0.72 -11.00
CA ASN A 313 19.21 1.32 -12.05
C ASN A 313 18.43 1.50 -13.36
N MET A 314 17.58 0.52 -13.70
CA MET A 314 16.66 0.63 -14.84
C MET A 314 15.65 1.76 -14.65
N PHE A 315 14.99 1.83 -13.50
CA PHE A 315 14.03 2.89 -13.16
C PHE A 315 14.69 4.27 -13.23
N GLN A 316 15.88 4.42 -12.66
CA GLN A 316 16.64 5.67 -12.67
C GLN A 316 16.93 6.12 -14.10
N ARG A 317 17.47 5.24 -14.95
CA ARG A 317 17.79 5.56 -16.35
C ARG A 317 16.55 5.87 -17.18
N HIS A 318 15.46 5.17 -16.92
CA HIS A 318 14.19 5.34 -17.62
C HIS A 318 13.52 6.68 -17.28
N THR A 319 13.57 7.08 -16.01
CA THR A 319 12.83 8.25 -15.51
C THR A 319 13.67 9.52 -15.39
N GLY A 320 14.99 9.39 -15.22
CA GLY A 320 15.91 10.51 -14.99
C GLY A 320 15.83 11.13 -13.60
N VAL A 321 15.33 10.39 -12.60
CA VAL A 321 15.34 10.85 -11.19
C VAL A 321 16.78 10.97 -10.66
N ARG A 322 16.96 11.70 -9.55
CA ARG A 322 18.27 11.82 -8.91
C ARG A 322 18.77 10.44 -8.50
N ASP A 323 20.07 10.23 -8.71
CA ASP A 323 20.71 8.93 -8.50
C ASP A 323 21.64 8.99 -7.30
N TYR A 324 21.33 8.20 -6.28
CA TYR A 324 22.19 7.92 -5.14
C TYR A 324 22.42 6.41 -4.99
N SER A 325 22.54 5.71 -6.12
CA SER A 325 22.95 4.30 -6.16
C SER A 325 24.41 4.14 -5.73
N ALA A 326 24.78 2.93 -5.31
CA ALA A 326 26.13 2.69 -4.81
C ALA A 326 27.15 2.60 -5.95
N GLU A 327 28.31 3.20 -5.75
CA GLU A 327 29.45 3.11 -6.67
C GLU A 327 30.57 2.29 -6.02
N ASP A 328 31.08 1.28 -6.73
CA ASP A 328 32.12 0.36 -6.22
C ASP A 328 31.81 -0.26 -4.84
N GLY A 329 30.51 -0.51 -4.57
CA GLY A 329 30.04 -1.07 -3.30
C GLY A 329 29.93 -0.05 -2.16
N ILE A 330 30.00 1.24 -2.45
CA ILE A 330 29.91 2.33 -1.48
C ILE A 330 28.63 3.14 -1.74
N SER A 331 27.72 3.12 -0.78
CA SER A 331 26.54 3.99 -0.80
C SER A 331 26.92 5.44 -0.48
N PRO A 332 26.30 6.44 -1.15
CA PRO A 332 26.41 7.85 -0.76
C PRO A 332 25.94 8.14 0.67
N GLY A 333 25.12 7.26 1.25
CA GLY A 333 24.65 7.34 2.62
C GLY A 333 23.22 6.83 2.79
N ILE A 334 22.77 6.77 4.04
CA ILE A 334 21.38 6.42 4.36
C ILE A 334 20.45 7.50 3.78
N CYS A 335 19.40 7.06 3.07
CA CYS A 335 18.53 7.91 2.26
C CYS A 335 18.01 9.16 2.99
N HIS A 336 17.56 9.03 4.24
CA HIS A 336 17.03 10.16 5.02
C HIS A 336 18.07 11.23 5.35
N GLN A 337 19.32 10.81 5.58
CA GLN A 337 20.41 11.72 5.88
C GLN A 337 20.78 12.52 4.62
N VAL A 338 21.02 11.81 3.52
CA VAL A 338 21.41 12.42 2.23
C VAL A 338 20.28 13.30 1.68
N ALA A 339 19.03 12.83 1.69
CA ALA A 339 17.91 13.60 1.20
C ALA A 339 17.75 14.93 1.93
N ARG A 340 17.90 14.92 3.27
CA ARG A 340 17.85 16.13 4.09
C ARG A 340 18.97 17.11 3.78
N GLU A 341 20.15 16.63 3.44
CA GLU A 341 21.32 17.47 3.18
C GLU A 341 21.35 18.03 1.75
N GLU A 342 20.77 17.31 0.80
CA GLU A 342 20.92 17.62 -0.63
C GLU A 342 19.68 18.25 -1.28
N PHE A 343 18.46 17.90 -0.87
CA PHE A 343 17.27 18.32 -1.62
C PHE A 343 15.94 18.47 -0.85
N ILE A 344 15.91 18.32 0.47
CA ILE A 344 14.74 18.67 1.27
C ILE A 344 14.93 20.06 1.88
N ASP A 345 14.08 21.00 1.49
CA ASP A 345 14.09 22.37 1.97
C ASP A 345 12.98 22.66 2.99
N ILE A 346 13.10 23.81 3.67
CA ILE A 346 12.10 24.32 4.61
C ILE A 346 10.78 24.53 3.87
N GLY A 347 9.69 23.95 4.37
CA GLY A 347 8.36 24.11 3.76
C GLY A 347 7.99 23.06 2.72
N ASP A 348 8.90 22.14 2.39
CA ASP A 348 8.62 21.05 1.46
C ASP A 348 7.62 20.06 2.05
N PHE A 349 6.84 19.45 1.16
CA PHE A 349 6.05 18.27 1.41
C PHE A 349 6.69 17.07 0.69
N ILE A 350 7.27 16.17 1.48
CA ILE A 350 8.06 15.02 1.03
C ILE A 350 7.36 13.72 1.40
N GLN A 351 7.27 12.81 0.45
CA GLN A 351 6.84 11.44 0.70
C GLN A 351 7.83 10.46 0.10
N ALA A 352 8.06 9.34 0.78
CA ALA A 352 9.01 8.33 0.35
C ALA A 352 8.56 6.93 0.76
N THR A 353 9.12 5.90 0.13
CA THR A 353 8.72 4.51 0.37
C THR A 353 9.30 3.87 1.65
N ASP A 354 9.78 4.69 2.59
CA ASP A 354 10.32 4.27 3.89
C ASP A 354 9.61 4.98 5.07
N SER A 355 9.37 4.25 6.16
CA SER A 355 8.66 4.74 7.34
C SER A 355 9.38 5.87 8.10
N HIS A 356 10.71 5.96 8.06
CA HIS A 356 11.52 6.95 8.78
C HIS A 356 11.68 8.27 8.01
N THR A 357 10.98 8.43 6.90
CA THR A 357 10.88 9.69 6.14
C THR A 357 10.47 10.88 7.01
N CYS A 358 9.81 10.64 8.15
CA CYS A 358 9.51 11.66 9.16
C CYS A 358 10.75 12.42 9.68
N MET A 359 11.96 11.87 9.51
CA MET A 359 13.21 12.57 9.81
C MET A 359 13.38 13.88 9.02
N GLY A 360 12.78 14.00 7.83
CA GLY A 360 12.74 15.26 7.08
C GLY A 360 12.08 16.42 7.84
N GLY A 361 11.22 16.11 8.82
CA GLY A 361 10.61 17.11 9.70
C GLY A 361 11.62 17.94 10.51
N ALA A 362 12.83 17.43 10.72
CA ALA A 362 13.92 18.18 11.37
C ALA A 362 14.34 19.44 10.59
N THR A 363 14.05 19.52 9.29
CA THR A 363 14.27 20.70 8.42
C THR A 363 13.03 21.59 8.30
N ASN A 364 12.00 21.39 9.14
CA ASN A 364 10.68 22.01 8.98
C ASN A 364 10.03 21.69 7.62
N ALA A 365 10.17 20.46 7.14
CA ALA A 365 9.37 19.92 6.04
C ALA A 365 8.21 19.07 6.62
N LEU A 366 7.11 18.96 5.87
CA LEU A 366 6.12 17.91 6.11
C LEU A 366 6.64 16.64 5.43
N ALA A 367 7.01 15.62 6.19
CA ALA A 367 7.62 14.42 5.61
C ALA A 367 7.09 13.15 6.27
N TYR A 368 6.68 12.15 5.48
CA TYR A 368 6.27 10.84 6.01
C TYR A 368 6.30 9.73 4.94
N GLY A 369 6.38 8.49 5.43
CA GLY A 369 6.48 7.29 4.59
C GLY A 369 5.13 6.87 3.99
N VAL A 370 5.17 6.30 2.79
CA VAL A 370 4.02 5.77 2.05
C VAL A 370 4.34 4.41 1.41
N GLY A 371 3.32 3.69 0.96
CA GLY A 371 3.47 2.46 0.18
C GLY A 371 3.92 2.71 -1.26
N SER A 372 4.31 1.63 -1.96
CA SER A 372 4.80 1.69 -3.34
C SER A 372 3.74 2.18 -4.33
N THR A 373 2.47 1.81 -4.19
CA THR A 373 1.38 2.25 -5.07
C THR A 373 1.12 3.75 -4.94
N GLU A 374 1.14 4.26 -3.71
CA GLU A 374 0.99 5.70 -3.48
C GLU A 374 2.20 6.50 -3.96
N TYR A 375 3.39 5.97 -3.76
CA TYR A 375 4.59 6.59 -4.31
C TYR A 375 4.57 6.57 -5.84
N ALA A 376 4.09 5.50 -6.49
CA ALA A 376 3.86 5.49 -7.94
C ALA A 376 2.85 6.58 -8.35
N ASN A 377 1.76 6.74 -7.60
CA ASN A 377 0.79 7.81 -7.86
C ASN A 377 1.42 9.20 -7.75
N LEU A 378 2.16 9.50 -6.68
CA LEU A 378 2.70 10.85 -6.49
C LEU A 378 3.76 11.20 -7.54
N VAL A 379 4.65 10.26 -7.91
CA VAL A 379 5.72 10.55 -8.88
C VAL A 379 5.20 10.73 -10.30
N HIS A 380 4.07 10.10 -10.64
CA HIS A 380 3.43 10.23 -11.95
C HIS A 380 2.40 11.37 -11.96
N ASN A 381 1.41 11.33 -11.06
CA ASN A 381 0.27 12.24 -11.04
C ASN A 381 0.49 13.53 -10.22
N GLN A 382 1.65 13.68 -9.57
CA GLN A 382 2.11 14.90 -8.89
C GLN A 382 1.26 15.34 -7.68
N PHE A 383 0.55 14.42 -7.03
CA PHE A 383 -0.20 14.71 -5.82
C PHE A 383 -0.21 13.56 -4.81
N ALA A 384 -0.39 13.94 -3.55
CA ALA A 384 -0.74 13.07 -2.46
C ALA A 384 -2.15 13.38 -1.97
N PHE A 385 -2.89 12.38 -1.53
CA PHE A 385 -4.10 12.61 -0.74
C PHE A 385 -3.70 12.78 0.73
N VAL A 386 -4.31 13.72 1.43
CA VAL A 386 -3.94 14.06 2.79
C VAL A 386 -5.21 14.27 3.59
N GLN A 387 -5.37 13.50 4.66
CA GLN A 387 -6.20 13.91 5.78
C GLN A 387 -5.34 14.80 6.67
N VAL A 388 -5.72 16.06 6.81
CA VAL A 388 -4.96 17.05 7.57
C VAL A 388 -4.86 16.58 9.03
N PRO A 389 -3.64 16.45 9.59
CA PRO A 389 -3.44 15.89 10.93
C PRO A 389 -3.74 16.87 12.07
#